data_AF-A0AAD8LUJ1-F1
#
_entry.id   AF-A0AAD8LUJ1-F1
#
_cell.length_a   1.000
_cell.length_b   1.000
_cell.length_c   1.000
_cell.angle_alpha   90.00
_cell.angle_beta   90.00
_cell.angle_gamma   90.00
#
_symmetry.space_group_name_H-M   'P 1'
#
loop_
_entity.id
_entity.type
_entity.pdbx_description
1 polymer ?
#
loop_
_entity_poly.entity_id
_entity_poly.type
_entity_poly.pdbx_seq_one_letter_code
_entity_poly.pdbx_strand_id
1 'polypeptide(L)'
;MTKTIVLGSQSQHPPSATNKRKRKTSESSKNNVESGNVIDVDDYDYNDVIIIDFPALHPQRVRNSRSIVCIDDDTDGIDVEFEETSGKLQEQWEKAFSRRQIEAKKAQELLLLQKKKDAEISLLLDIERRQSQRIEEVRGTQKQDEDNLNLKEKLRAKVKSDLSRLESTCRDMASVLRGLGIQVNGGANEVRVAIKRALLSFHPDRAPQSDIHQQVEAEEKFKLINRMKEKFAK
;
A
#
# COMPACT_ATOMS: atom_id res chain seq x y z
N MET A 1 -3.46 31.69 29.76
CA MET A 1 -4.79 31.62 29.12
C MET A 1 -4.81 30.37 28.25
N THR A 2 -5.33 29.29 28.81
CA THR A 2 -5.48 27.98 28.18
C THR A 2 -6.82 27.91 27.44
N LYS A 3 -6.83 27.44 26.20
CA LYS A 3 -8.05 27.01 25.52
C LYS A 3 -7.88 25.58 25.04
N THR A 4 -8.43 24.69 25.86
CA THR A 4 -8.79 23.31 25.54
C THR A 4 -9.99 23.33 24.60
N ILE A 5 -9.93 22.59 23.49
CA ILE A 5 -11.13 22.24 22.72
C ILE A 5 -11.20 20.71 22.69
N VAL A 6 -12.21 20.21 23.40
CA VAL A 6 -12.69 18.83 23.36
C VAL A 6 -13.79 18.77 22.30
N LEU A 7 -13.69 17.83 21.35
CA LEU A 7 -14.86 17.35 20.62
C LEU A 7 -14.85 15.82 20.64
N GLY A 8 -15.87 15.27 21.28
CA GLY A 8 -16.12 13.85 21.44
C GLY A 8 -16.86 13.24 20.25
N SER A 9 -16.38 12.06 19.87
CA SER A 9 -17.07 10.76 19.86
C SER A 9 -18.51 10.59 19.32
N GLN A 10 -18.56 9.59 18.43
CA GLN A 10 -19.59 8.53 18.25
C GLN A 10 -20.77 8.78 17.29
N SER A 11 -20.96 7.77 16.41
CA SER A 11 -22.22 7.03 16.13
C SER A 11 -22.35 6.76 14.61
N GLN A 12 -22.75 5.63 14.04
CA GLN A 12 -23.09 4.25 14.43
C GLN A 12 -23.23 3.45 13.11
N HIS A 13 -22.74 2.20 13.06
CA HIS A 13 -23.34 1.10 12.26
C HIS A 13 -24.57 0.56 13.03
N PRO A 14 -25.53 -0.26 12.50
CA PRO A 14 -25.40 -1.38 11.52
C PRO A 14 -26.72 -1.59 10.67
N PRO A 15 -27.18 -2.80 10.20
CA PRO A 15 -26.58 -4.14 10.04
C PRO A 15 -26.79 -4.87 8.66
N SER A 16 -26.04 -5.97 8.53
CA SER A 16 -26.20 -7.22 7.75
C SER A 16 -27.52 -7.52 7.00
N ALA A 17 -27.40 -8.00 5.74
CA ALA A 17 -28.32 -8.99 5.17
C ALA A 17 -27.64 -9.90 4.13
N THR A 18 -27.68 -11.20 4.44
CA THR A 18 -27.39 -12.35 3.58
C THR A 18 -28.39 -12.49 2.44
N ASN A 19 -27.96 -12.87 1.23
CA ASN A 19 -28.75 -13.78 0.39
C ASN A 19 -27.95 -14.48 -0.71
N LYS A 20 -27.94 -15.81 -0.64
CA LYS A 20 -27.47 -16.74 -1.65
C LYS A 20 -28.49 -16.82 -2.78
N ARG A 21 -28.08 -16.67 -4.05
CA ARG A 21 -28.84 -17.22 -5.19
C ARG A 21 -27.90 -17.81 -6.24
N LYS A 22 -27.93 -19.14 -6.33
CA LYS A 22 -27.54 -19.94 -7.49
C LYS A 22 -28.56 -19.72 -8.60
N ARG A 23 -28.13 -19.61 -9.86
CA ARG A 23 -28.76 -20.32 -11.00
C ARG A 23 -27.89 -20.30 -12.27
N LYS A 24 -28.06 -21.39 -13.01
CA LYS A 24 -27.30 -21.95 -14.14
C LYS A 24 -27.73 -21.34 -15.49
N THR A 25 -26.76 -21.30 -16.42
CA THR A 25 -26.76 -21.58 -17.88
C THR A 25 -28.04 -21.38 -18.72
N SER A 26 -27.92 -20.69 -19.87
CA SER A 26 -27.95 -21.30 -21.23
C SER A 26 -28.06 -20.24 -22.35
N GLU A 27 -27.13 -20.34 -23.32
CA GLU A 27 -27.33 -20.32 -24.79
C GLU A 27 -28.13 -19.22 -25.53
N SER A 28 -27.37 -18.44 -26.32
CA SER A 28 -27.32 -18.49 -27.81
C SER A 28 -28.15 -17.52 -28.69
N SER A 29 -27.41 -16.94 -29.66
CA SER A 29 -27.80 -16.53 -31.04
C SER A 29 -28.39 -15.12 -31.25
N LYS A 30 -28.03 -14.29 -32.25
CA LYS A 30 -27.06 -14.33 -33.37
C LYS A 30 -27.17 -13.00 -34.17
N ASN A 31 -26.16 -12.69 -35.01
CA ASN A 31 -26.07 -11.72 -36.13
C ASN A 31 -25.47 -10.34 -35.75
N ASN A 32 -24.47 -9.76 -36.42
CA ASN A 32 -24.22 -9.70 -37.86
C ASN A 32 -22.72 -9.41 -38.22
N VAL A 33 -22.36 -9.64 -39.49
CA VAL A 33 -21.03 -9.71 -40.14
C VAL A 33 -20.40 -8.35 -40.46
N GLU A 34 -19.06 -8.19 -40.30
CA GLU A 34 -18.11 -7.76 -41.35
C GLU A 34 -16.63 -7.65 -40.87
N SER A 35 -15.76 -8.34 -41.61
CA SER A 35 -14.33 -8.06 -41.87
C SER A 35 -13.35 -7.88 -40.70
N GLY A 36 -12.67 -8.97 -40.36
CA GLY A 36 -11.59 -9.02 -39.38
C GLY A 36 -10.26 -8.49 -39.91
N ASN A 37 -9.66 -7.58 -39.14
CA ASN A 37 -8.22 -7.59 -38.90
C ASN A 37 -8.02 -8.18 -37.50
N VAL A 38 -7.43 -9.38 -37.44
CA VAL A 38 -6.96 -9.98 -36.20
C VAL A 38 -5.67 -9.24 -35.82
N ILE A 39 -5.71 -8.49 -34.73
CA ILE A 39 -4.50 -8.10 -34.00
C ILE A 39 -4.56 -8.92 -32.72
N ASP A 40 -3.68 -9.92 -32.62
CA ASP A 40 -3.41 -10.60 -31.34
C ASP A 40 -2.82 -9.55 -30.40
N VAL A 41 -3.63 -9.13 -29.43
CA VAL A 41 -3.19 -8.33 -28.28
C VAL A 41 -3.23 -9.27 -27.09
N ASP A 42 -2.12 -9.97 -26.89
CA ASP A 42 -1.88 -10.68 -25.64
C ASP A 42 -1.72 -9.67 -24.49
N ASP A 43 -2.28 -10.09 -23.35
CA ASP A 43 -1.97 -9.70 -21.97
C ASP A 43 -2.38 -8.32 -21.43
N TYR A 44 -3.43 -8.40 -20.60
CA TYR A 44 -3.67 -7.73 -19.31
C TYR A 44 -2.92 -6.42 -19.01
N ASP A 45 -3.67 -5.33 -18.83
CA ASP A 45 -3.97 -4.82 -17.48
C ASP A 45 -5.09 -3.76 -17.56
N TYR A 46 -6.27 -4.07 -17.03
CA TYR A 46 -7.28 -3.04 -16.76
C TYR A 46 -7.01 -2.54 -15.34
N ASN A 47 -6.56 -1.29 -15.19
CA ASN A 47 -7.04 -0.32 -14.20
C ASN A 47 -6.20 0.99 -14.18
N ASP A 48 -5.94 1.59 -15.34
CA ASP A 48 -5.46 2.98 -15.37
C ASP A 48 -6.64 3.96 -15.46
N VAL A 49 -7.30 4.19 -14.32
CA VAL A 49 -8.08 5.42 -14.11
C VAL A 49 -7.26 6.34 -13.22
N ILE A 50 -6.54 7.27 -13.85
CA ILE A 50 -5.84 8.34 -13.15
C ILE A 50 -6.82 9.51 -12.98
N ILE A 51 -7.36 9.69 -11.78
CA ILE A 51 -8.08 10.92 -11.41
C ILE A 51 -7.03 11.95 -10.97
N ILE A 52 -6.85 13.00 -11.77
CA ILE A 52 -5.97 14.13 -11.44
C ILE A 52 -6.84 15.27 -10.91
N ASP A 53 -6.84 15.47 -9.59
CA ASP A 53 -7.41 16.67 -8.97
C ASP A 53 -6.42 17.83 -9.10
N PHE A 54 -6.81 18.85 -9.86
CA PHE A 54 -6.08 20.12 -9.99
C PHE A 54 -6.50 21.08 -8.87
N PRO A 55 -5.58 21.59 -8.03
CA PRO A 55 -5.92 22.68 -7.13
C PRO A 55 -6.09 23.99 -7.91
N ALA A 56 -7.21 24.67 -7.66
CA ALA A 56 -7.54 25.96 -8.25
C ALA A 56 -6.50 27.04 -7.87
N LEU A 57 -5.82 27.59 -8.89
CA LEU A 57 -4.94 28.75 -8.74
C LEU A 57 -5.78 30.02 -8.59
N HIS A 58 -5.75 30.64 -7.40
CA HIS A 58 -6.29 31.98 -7.17
C HIS A 58 -5.37 33.05 -7.80
N PRO A 59 -5.86 33.92 -8.69
CA PRO A 59 -5.08 35.05 -9.16
C PRO A 59 -5.08 36.19 -8.13
N GLN A 60 -3.91 36.45 -7.52
CA GLN A 60 -3.70 37.62 -6.67
C GLN A 60 -3.41 38.85 -7.55
N ARG A 61 -4.38 39.78 -7.58
CA ARG A 61 -4.26 41.08 -8.26
C ARG A 61 -3.13 41.91 -7.65
N VAL A 62 -2.08 42.17 -8.43
CA VAL A 62 -1.07 43.18 -8.11
C VAL A 62 -1.59 44.54 -8.61
N ARG A 63 -1.73 45.50 -7.69
CA ARG A 63 -2.18 46.87 -7.98
C ARG A 63 -1.08 47.64 -8.72
N ASN A 64 -1.46 48.25 -9.84
CA ASN A 64 -0.63 49.17 -10.62
C ASN A 64 -0.25 50.42 -9.81
N SER A 65 1.05 50.62 -9.58
CA SER A 65 1.61 51.89 -9.13
C SER A 65 1.94 52.73 -10.37
N ARG A 66 1.18 53.80 -10.62
CA ARG A 66 1.52 54.83 -11.62
C ARG A 66 2.76 55.60 -11.15
N SER A 67 3.88 55.45 -11.84
CA SER A 67 5.00 56.39 -11.77
C SER A 67 4.67 57.62 -12.62
N ILE A 68 4.43 58.75 -11.98
CA ILE A 68 4.34 60.06 -12.62
C ILE A 68 5.78 60.51 -12.86
N VAL A 69 6.19 60.58 -14.14
CA VAL A 69 7.45 61.22 -14.56
C VAL A 69 7.10 62.66 -14.89
N CYS A 70 7.62 63.60 -14.11
CA CYS A 70 7.60 65.01 -14.44
C CYS A 70 8.67 65.24 -15.51
N ILE A 71 8.27 65.76 -16.67
CA ILE A 71 9.20 66.24 -17.70
C ILE A 71 9.25 67.75 -17.50
N ASP A 72 10.41 68.25 -17.05
CA ASP A 72 10.70 69.69 -17.05
C ASP A 72 11.07 70.07 -18.50
N ASP A 73 10.22 70.92 -19.08
CA ASP A 73 10.24 71.37 -20.46
C ASP A 73 10.94 72.73 -20.50
N ASP A 74 12.28 72.71 -20.56
CA ASP A 74 13.09 73.89 -20.85
C ASP A 74 14.39 73.41 -21.52
N THR A 75 14.40 73.26 -22.84
CA THR A 75 15.67 73.27 -23.57
C THR A 75 15.51 73.94 -24.92
N ASP A 76 16.22 75.04 -25.04
CA ASP A 76 16.25 75.97 -26.15
C ASP A 76 16.75 75.30 -27.43
N GLY A 77 16.17 75.73 -28.54
CA GLY A 77 16.47 75.23 -29.88
C GLY A 77 17.95 75.30 -30.23
N ILE A 78 18.49 74.14 -30.57
CA ILE A 78 19.69 73.98 -31.39
C ILE A 78 19.30 73.05 -32.54
N ASP A 79 18.95 73.65 -33.68
CA ASP A 79 18.94 72.96 -34.97
C ASP A 79 20.39 72.70 -35.38
N VAL A 80 20.93 71.56 -34.95
CA VAL A 80 22.09 70.96 -35.59
C VAL A 80 21.54 69.79 -36.39
N GLU A 81 21.58 69.91 -37.70
CA GLU A 81 21.41 68.81 -38.64
C GLU A 81 22.42 67.70 -38.30
N PHE A 82 22.00 66.75 -37.46
CA PHE A 82 22.73 65.54 -37.06
C PHE A 82 21.99 64.32 -37.63
N GLU A 83 21.61 64.40 -38.90
CA GLU A 83 20.65 63.46 -39.50
C GLU A 83 21.33 62.14 -39.93
N GLU A 84 22.62 62.14 -40.24
CA GLU A 84 23.34 60.94 -40.70
C GLU A 84 23.91 60.04 -39.59
N THR A 85 24.00 60.56 -38.37
CA THR A 85 24.60 59.90 -37.19
C THR A 85 23.53 59.41 -36.21
N SER A 86 22.39 60.10 -36.15
CA SER A 86 21.19 59.67 -35.41
C SER A 86 20.64 58.35 -35.96
N GLY A 87 20.54 58.21 -37.28
CA GLY A 87 20.08 56.98 -37.93
C GLY A 87 21.01 55.78 -37.68
N LYS A 88 22.33 55.97 -37.67
CA LYS A 88 23.32 54.91 -37.37
C LYS A 88 23.22 54.45 -35.92
N LEU A 89 22.97 55.36 -34.99
CA LEU A 89 22.78 55.04 -33.58
C LEU A 89 21.47 54.27 -33.41
N GLN A 90 20.37 54.74 -34.01
CA GLN A 90 19.08 54.06 -33.99
C GLN A 90 19.14 52.64 -34.55
N GLU A 91 19.78 52.45 -35.71
CA GLU A 91 19.95 51.12 -36.32
C GLU A 91 20.75 50.18 -35.40
N GLN A 92 21.79 50.68 -34.73
CA GLN A 92 22.55 49.91 -33.74
C GLN A 92 21.70 49.50 -32.53
N TRP A 93 20.86 50.41 -32.02
CA TRP A 93 19.93 50.12 -30.93
C TRP A 93 18.88 49.07 -31.34
N GLU A 94 18.28 49.22 -32.52
CA GLU A 94 17.30 48.26 -33.06
C GLU A 94 17.93 46.88 -33.27
N LYS A 95 19.17 46.84 -33.76
CA LYS A 95 19.94 45.59 -33.94
C LYS A 95 20.30 44.95 -32.60
N ALA A 96 20.73 45.72 -31.61
CA ALA A 96 21.05 45.22 -30.27
C ALA A 96 19.78 44.75 -29.54
N PHE A 97 18.68 45.49 -29.66
CA PHE A 97 17.39 45.15 -29.08
C PHE A 97 16.83 43.87 -29.69
N SER A 98 16.87 43.73 -31.02
CA SER A 98 16.46 42.52 -31.74
C SER A 98 17.30 41.31 -31.35
N ARG A 99 18.63 41.46 -31.24
CA ARG A 99 19.53 40.40 -30.75
C ARG A 99 19.17 39.97 -29.34
N ARG A 100 18.95 40.93 -28.44
CA ARG A 100 18.58 40.67 -27.05
C ARG A 100 17.24 39.95 -26.93
N GLN A 101 16.25 40.29 -27.77
CA GLN A 101 14.98 39.56 -27.80
C GLN A 101 15.15 38.11 -28.26
N ILE A 102 15.97 37.87 -29.28
CA ILE A 102 16.23 36.51 -29.79
C ILE A 102 16.94 35.68 -28.71
N GLU A 103 17.94 36.24 -28.05
CA GLU A 103 18.67 35.57 -26.96
C GLU A 103 17.75 35.27 -25.77
N ALA A 104 16.89 36.22 -25.38
CA ALA A 104 15.92 36.01 -24.32
C ALA A 104 14.93 34.88 -24.64
N LYS A 105 14.43 34.82 -25.89
CA LYS A 105 13.55 33.72 -26.35
C LYS A 105 14.26 32.36 -26.32
N LYS A 106 15.49 32.29 -26.82
CA LYS A 106 16.30 31.05 -26.79
C LYS A 106 16.58 30.60 -25.35
N ALA A 107 16.93 31.52 -24.46
CA ALA A 107 17.14 31.20 -23.05
C ALA A 107 15.86 30.69 -22.37
N GLN A 108 14.71 31.28 -22.70
CA GLN A 108 13.42 30.83 -22.20
C GLN A 108 13.08 29.42 -22.71
N GLU A 109 13.32 29.14 -23.99
CA GLU A 109 13.08 27.82 -24.59
C GLU A 109 13.96 26.74 -23.97
N LEU A 110 15.26 27.01 -23.79
CA LEU A 110 16.18 26.09 -23.11
C LEU A 110 15.76 25.81 -21.67
N LEU A 111 15.32 26.83 -20.93
CA LEU A 111 14.86 26.68 -19.55
C LEU A 111 13.59 25.82 -19.48
N LEU A 112 12.65 26.00 -20.41
CA LEU A 112 11.45 25.16 -20.48
C LEU A 112 11.79 23.70 -20.83
N LEU A 113 12.72 23.49 -21.76
CA LEU A 113 13.18 22.15 -22.12
C LEU A 113 13.86 21.46 -20.94
N GLN A 114 14.70 22.20 -20.19
CA GLN A 114 15.36 21.69 -18.99
C GLN A 114 14.34 21.27 -17.93
N LYS A 115 13.36 22.13 -17.64
CA LYS A 115 12.28 21.81 -16.69
C LYS A 115 11.50 20.54 -17.06
N LYS A 116 11.25 20.33 -18.35
CA LYS A 116 10.60 19.09 -18.83
C LYS A 116 11.47 17.86 -18.57
N LYS A 117 12.77 17.94 -18.89
CA LYS A 117 13.73 16.85 -18.63
C LYS A 117 13.86 16.54 -17.15
N ASP A 118 13.96 17.57 -16.31
CA ASP A 118 14.06 17.41 -14.86
C ASP A 118 12.80 16.75 -14.28
N ALA A 119 11.62 17.14 -14.78
CA ALA A 119 10.35 16.52 -14.40
C ALA A 119 10.26 15.06 -14.84
N GLU A 120 10.72 14.74 -16.05
CA GLU A 120 10.77 13.37 -16.58
C GLU A 120 11.73 12.48 -15.79
N ILE A 121 12.94 12.96 -15.50
CA ILE A 121 13.92 12.26 -14.66
C ILE A 121 13.36 12.04 -13.26
N SER A 122 12.75 13.08 -12.67
CA SER A 122 12.11 12.97 -11.35
C SER A 122 10.99 11.93 -11.34
N LEU A 123 10.21 11.82 -12.40
CA LEU A 123 9.14 10.84 -12.52
C LEU A 123 9.69 9.42 -12.64
N LEU A 124 10.70 9.22 -13.50
CA LEU A 124 11.36 7.92 -13.68
C LEU A 124 11.95 7.40 -12.37
N LEU A 125 12.67 8.26 -11.64
CA LEU A 125 13.23 7.92 -10.34
C LEU A 125 12.16 7.58 -9.31
N ASP A 126 11.03 8.30 -9.30
CA ASP A 126 9.94 8.01 -8.37
C ASP A 126 9.24 6.67 -8.69
N ILE A 127 9.07 6.35 -9.97
CA ILE A 127 8.54 5.06 -10.42
C ILE A 127 9.47 3.93 -10.01
N GLU A 128 10.77 4.05 -10.30
CA GLU A 128 11.78 3.05 -9.93
C GLU A 128 11.81 2.84 -8.42
N ARG A 129 11.85 3.92 -7.63
CA ARG A 129 11.80 3.87 -6.17
C ARG A 129 10.58 3.09 -5.67
N ARG A 130 9.38 3.37 -6.20
CA ARG A 130 8.14 2.66 -5.81
C ARG A 130 8.15 1.20 -6.25
N GLN A 131 8.69 0.89 -7.43
CA GLN A 131 8.85 -0.49 -7.90
C GLN A 131 9.78 -1.27 -6.98
N SER A 132 10.96 -0.73 -6.68
CA SER A 132 11.91 -1.33 -5.76
C SER A 132 11.31 -1.54 -4.37
N GLN A 133 10.59 -0.55 -3.84
CA GLN A 133 9.93 -0.66 -2.54
C GLN A 133 8.90 -1.80 -2.52
N ARG A 134 8.01 -1.89 -3.53
CA ARG A 134 7.02 -2.96 -3.61
C ARG A 134 7.67 -4.35 -3.69
N ILE A 135 8.74 -4.48 -4.47
CA ILE A 135 9.48 -5.75 -4.59
C ILE A 135 10.09 -6.14 -3.25
N GLU A 136 10.71 -5.20 -2.55
CA GLU A 136 11.35 -5.47 -1.25
C GLU A 136 10.33 -5.83 -0.17
N GLU A 137 9.16 -5.18 -0.14
CA GLU A 137 8.06 -5.53 0.77
C GLU A 137 7.54 -6.96 0.50
N VAL A 138 7.36 -7.33 -0.78
CA VAL A 138 6.95 -8.70 -1.15
C VAL A 138 8.03 -9.72 -0.79
N ARG A 139 9.31 -9.43 -1.06
CA ARG A 139 10.41 -10.34 -0.70
C ARG A 139 10.55 -10.48 0.82
N GLY A 140 10.41 -9.39 1.56
CA GLY A 140 10.47 -9.38 3.01
C GLY A 140 9.35 -10.22 3.63
N THR A 141 8.11 -10.03 3.18
CA THR A 141 6.96 -10.82 3.64
C THR A 141 7.10 -12.30 3.30
N GLN A 142 7.50 -12.65 2.08
CA GLN A 142 7.75 -14.05 1.67
C GLN A 142 8.82 -14.72 2.52
N LYS A 143 9.95 -14.03 2.75
CA LYS A 143 11.02 -14.55 3.59
C LYS A 143 10.56 -14.75 5.04
N GLN A 144 9.82 -13.79 5.59
CA GLN A 144 9.26 -13.92 6.93
C GLN A 144 8.28 -15.09 7.05
N ASP A 145 7.46 -15.32 6.03
CA ASP A 145 6.53 -16.44 5.98
C ASP A 145 7.26 -17.80 5.88
N GLU A 146 8.35 -17.87 5.10
CA GLU A 146 9.22 -19.04 5.01
C GLU A 146 9.90 -19.35 6.35
N ASP A 147 10.50 -18.34 6.99
CA ASP A 147 11.13 -18.47 8.30
C ASP A 147 10.12 -18.92 9.37
N ASN A 148 8.89 -18.37 9.33
CA ASN A 148 7.79 -18.75 10.21
C ASN A 148 7.36 -20.21 9.97
N LEU A 149 7.26 -20.64 8.70
CA LEU A 149 6.94 -22.01 8.34
C LEU A 149 8.01 -22.99 8.85
N ASN A 150 9.29 -22.68 8.64
CA ASN A 150 10.42 -23.48 9.09
C ASN A 150 10.43 -23.59 10.63
N LEU A 151 10.21 -22.48 11.32
CA LEU A 151 10.09 -22.46 12.78
C LEU A 151 8.91 -23.33 13.25
N LYS A 152 7.74 -23.19 12.63
CA LYS A 152 6.56 -24.06 12.91
C LYS A 152 6.90 -25.53 12.72
N GLU A 153 7.62 -25.90 11.68
CA GLU A 153 8.00 -27.28 11.41
C GLU A 153 8.95 -27.85 12.48
N LYS A 154 10.00 -27.11 12.86
CA LYS A 154 10.91 -27.49 13.95
C LYS A 154 10.15 -27.69 15.26
N LEU A 155 9.24 -26.78 15.58
CA LEU A 155 8.40 -26.87 16.77
C LEU A 155 7.46 -28.08 16.70
N ARG A 156 6.82 -28.33 15.54
CA ARG A 156 5.97 -29.50 15.34
C ARG A 156 6.75 -30.78 15.56
N ALA A 157 7.97 -30.90 15.03
CA ALA A 157 8.81 -32.07 15.22
C ALA A 157 9.16 -32.29 16.70
N LYS A 158 9.57 -31.22 17.39
CA LYS A 158 9.89 -31.27 18.83
C LYS A 158 8.67 -31.68 19.65
N VAL A 159 7.55 -30.99 19.51
CA VAL A 159 6.32 -31.27 20.26
C VAL A 159 5.82 -32.69 19.97
N LYS A 160 5.81 -33.14 18.71
CA LYS A 160 5.44 -34.53 18.38
C LYS A 160 6.34 -35.55 19.06
N SER A 161 7.65 -35.30 19.12
CA SER A 161 8.58 -36.19 19.81
C SER A 161 8.29 -36.26 21.32
N ASP A 162 8.02 -35.13 21.95
CA ASP A 162 7.68 -35.05 23.37
C ASP A 162 6.34 -35.72 23.68
N LEU A 163 5.32 -35.49 22.84
CA LEU A 163 4.02 -36.13 22.97
C LEU A 163 4.06 -37.64 22.70
N SER A 164 4.90 -38.09 21.77
CA SER A 164 5.12 -39.53 21.53
C SER A 164 5.77 -40.21 22.73
N ARG A 165 6.73 -39.54 23.37
CA ARG A 165 7.35 -40.01 24.61
C ARG A 165 6.37 -40.00 25.78
N LEU A 166 5.48 -39.01 25.85
CA LEU A 166 4.41 -38.99 26.84
C LEU A 166 3.41 -40.13 26.61
N GLU A 167 3.01 -40.38 25.36
CA GLU A 167 2.08 -41.47 25.05
C GLU A 167 2.66 -42.84 25.43
N SER A 168 3.94 -43.11 25.12
CA SER A 168 4.54 -44.41 25.41
C SER A 168 4.70 -44.70 26.91
N THR A 169 4.75 -43.66 27.74
CA THR A 169 4.85 -43.78 29.20
C THR A 169 3.48 -43.87 29.90
N CYS A 170 2.41 -43.35 29.28
CA CYS A 170 1.08 -43.30 29.86
C CYS A 170 0.24 -44.57 29.57
N ARG A 171 -0.30 -45.19 30.63
CA ARG A 171 -1.13 -46.41 30.53
C ARG A 171 -2.62 -46.15 30.38
N ASP A 172 -3.10 -45.00 30.84
CA ASP A 172 -4.51 -44.62 30.88
C ASP A 172 -4.71 -43.15 30.50
N MET A 173 -5.96 -42.77 30.21
CA MET A 173 -6.29 -41.39 29.84
C MET A 173 -5.98 -40.39 30.96
N ALA A 174 -6.13 -40.79 32.23
CA ALA A 174 -5.86 -39.91 33.36
C ALA A 174 -4.38 -39.52 33.45
N SER A 175 -3.46 -40.45 33.16
CA SER A 175 -2.01 -40.17 33.13
C SER A 175 -1.64 -39.23 31.98
N VAL A 176 -2.26 -39.40 30.79
CA VAL A 176 -2.06 -38.48 29.66
C VAL A 176 -2.46 -37.07 30.06
N LEU A 177 -3.65 -36.91 30.64
CA LEU A 177 -4.16 -35.60 31.03
C LEU A 177 -3.27 -34.93 32.09
N ARG A 178 -2.80 -35.69 33.09
CA ARG A 178 -1.84 -35.18 34.09
C ARG A 178 -0.52 -34.76 33.47
N GLY A 179 0.01 -35.57 32.53
CA GLY A 179 1.24 -35.24 31.80
C GLY A 179 1.11 -34.00 30.91
N LEU A 180 -0.11 -33.68 30.49
CA LEU A 180 -0.44 -32.43 29.80
C LEU A 180 -0.72 -31.26 30.75
N GLY A 181 -0.59 -31.44 32.07
CA GLY A 181 -0.85 -30.42 33.08
C GLY A 181 -2.32 -30.25 33.48
N ILE A 182 -3.20 -31.18 33.09
CA ILE A 182 -4.62 -31.16 33.45
C ILE A 182 -4.84 -32.05 34.67
N GLN A 183 -5.33 -31.46 35.76
CA GLN A 183 -5.55 -32.18 37.02
C GLN A 183 -6.72 -33.16 36.93
N VAL A 184 -6.53 -34.38 37.44
CA VAL A 184 -7.55 -35.44 37.51
C VAL A 184 -7.41 -36.15 38.85
N ASN A 185 -8.43 -36.07 39.70
CA ASN A 185 -8.44 -36.62 41.06
C ASN A 185 -8.91 -38.08 41.16
N GLY A 186 -9.48 -38.66 40.10
CA GLY A 186 -9.79 -40.08 39.96
C GLY A 186 -11.25 -40.37 39.56
N GLY A 187 -11.46 -41.44 38.80
CA GLY A 187 -12.80 -41.90 38.41
C GLY A 187 -13.24 -41.49 36.99
N ALA A 188 -14.11 -42.32 36.39
CA ALA A 188 -14.46 -42.22 34.96
C ALA A 188 -15.16 -40.90 34.58
N ASN A 189 -16.04 -40.37 35.45
CA ASN A 189 -16.74 -39.12 35.19
C ASN A 189 -15.79 -37.91 35.23
N GLU A 190 -14.84 -37.90 36.16
CA GLU A 190 -13.87 -36.82 36.25
C GLU A 190 -12.91 -36.84 35.05
N VAL A 191 -12.46 -38.02 34.62
CA VAL A 191 -11.67 -38.16 33.39
C VAL A 191 -12.44 -37.58 32.20
N ARG A 192 -13.73 -37.87 32.05
CA ARG A 192 -14.56 -37.29 30.97
C ARG A 192 -14.66 -35.76 31.03
N VAL A 193 -14.81 -35.18 32.22
CA VAL A 193 -14.83 -33.71 32.42
C VAL A 193 -13.46 -33.11 32.10
N ALA A 194 -12.39 -33.74 32.56
CA ALA A 194 -11.02 -33.31 32.31
C ALA A 194 -10.65 -33.38 30.82
N ILE A 195 -11.11 -34.40 30.07
CA ILE A 195 -10.98 -34.46 28.61
C ILE A 195 -11.63 -33.23 27.98
N LYS A 196 -12.88 -32.90 28.34
CA LYS A 196 -13.57 -31.73 27.80
C LYS A 196 -12.81 -30.44 28.11
N ARG A 197 -12.33 -30.29 29.35
CA ARG A 197 -11.52 -29.13 29.77
C ARG A 197 -10.22 -29.04 28.97
N ALA A 198 -9.53 -30.16 28.75
CA ALA A 198 -8.29 -30.21 27.98
C ALA A 198 -8.51 -29.82 26.51
N LEU A 199 -9.54 -30.37 25.86
CA LEU A 199 -9.91 -30.01 24.49
C LEU A 199 -10.25 -28.52 24.35
N LEU A 200 -10.89 -27.93 25.35
CA LEU A 200 -11.16 -26.49 25.38
C LEU A 200 -9.91 -25.66 25.68
N SER A 201 -8.94 -26.19 26.42
CA SER A 201 -7.71 -25.45 26.77
C SER A 201 -6.71 -25.46 25.61
N PHE A 202 -6.64 -26.56 24.88
CA PHE A 202 -5.73 -26.75 23.74
C PHE A 202 -6.43 -26.56 22.40
N HIS A 203 -7.55 -25.83 22.34
CA HIS A 203 -8.23 -25.58 21.06
C HIS A 203 -7.38 -24.65 20.18
N PRO A 204 -7.19 -24.94 18.88
CA PRO A 204 -6.39 -24.09 17.99
C PRO A 204 -6.87 -22.62 17.99
N ASP A 205 -8.19 -22.39 17.97
CA ASP A 205 -8.77 -21.03 18.00
C ASP A 205 -8.56 -20.25 19.31
N ARG A 206 -8.09 -20.89 20.38
CA ARG A 206 -7.80 -20.23 21.66
C ARG A 206 -6.33 -19.88 21.83
N ALA A 207 -5.44 -20.47 21.03
CA ALA A 207 -4.04 -20.14 21.08
C ALA A 207 -3.81 -18.74 20.46
N PRO A 208 -2.98 -17.88 21.09
CA PRO A 208 -2.70 -16.56 20.55
C PRO A 208 -2.00 -16.66 19.19
N GLN A 209 -2.50 -15.92 18.19
CA GLN A 209 -1.92 -15.92 16.83
C GLN A 209 -0.50 -15.33 16.77
N SER A 210 -0.10 -14.58 17.80
CA SER A 210 1.24 -14.01 17.94
C SER A 210 2.30 -15.01 18.39
N ASP A 211 1.91 -16.06 19.14
CA ASP A 211 2.86 -17.05 19.66
C ASP A 211 2.77 -18.36 18.87
N ILE A 212 3.72 -18.51 17.94
CA ILE A 212 3.86 -19.69 17.08
C ILE A 212 4.03 -20.96 17.90
N HIS A 213 4.75 -20.89 19.03
CA HIS A 213 5.02 -22.04 19.88
C HIS A 213 3.73 -22.55 20.52
N GLN A 214 2.95 -21.65 21.11
CA GLN A 214 1.69 -22.00 21.74
C GLN A 214 0.66 -22.55 20.73
N GLN A 215 0.62 -22.01 19.50
CA GLN A 215 -0.25 -22.54 18.45
C GLN A 215 0.07 -23.99 18.12
N VAL A 216 1.35 -24.28 17.82
CA VAL A 216 1.80 -25.62 17.46
C VAL A 216 1.60 -26.58 18.62
N GLU A 217 1.90 -26.16 19.85
CA GLU A 217 1.67 -26.98 21.03
C GLU A 217 0.19 -27.31 21.23
N ALA A 218 -0.69 -26.32 21.15
CA ALA A 218 -2.11 -26.52 21.33
C ALA A 218 -2.66 -27.50 20.27
N GLU A 219 -2.30 -27.29 19.00
CA GLU A 219 -2.72 -28.16 17.88
C GLU A 219 -2.31 -29.62 18.12
N GLU A 220 -1.05 -29.87 18.45
CA GLU A 220 -0.54 -31.24 18.63
C GLU A 220 -1.05 -31.89 19.93
N LYS A 221 -1.20 -31.12 21.03
CA LYS A 221 -1.84 -31.61 22.27
C LYS A 221 -3.31 -31.96 22.03
N PHE A 222 -4.04 -31.16 21.25
CA PHE A 222 -5.43 -31.43 20.87
C PHE A 222 -5.57 -32.71 20.07
N LYS A 223 -4.70 -32.92 19.05
CA LYS A 223 -4.65 -34.16 18.27
C LYS A 223 -4.38 -35.37 19.16
N LEU A 224 -3.39 -35.27 20.07
CA LEU A 224 -3.09 -36.35 21.01
C LEU A 224 -4.30 -36.69 21.89
N ILE A 225 -4.96 -35.71 22.48
CA ILE A 225 -6.11 -35.96 23.38
C ILE A 225 -7.23 -36.69 22.64
N ASN A 226 -7.56 -36.29 21.41
CA ASN A 226 -8.58 -36.99 20.62
C ASN A 226 -8.17 -38.42 20.27
N ARG A 227 -6.92 -38.62 19.85
CA ARG A 227 -6.38 -39.97 19.57
C ARG A 227 -6.45 -40.87 20.82
N MET A 228 -6.03 -40.37 21.98
CA MET A 228 -6.04 -41.16 23.22
C MET A 228 -7.47 -41.39 23.74
N LYS A 229 -8.36 -40.41 23.59
CA LYS A 229 -9.78 -40.56 23.91
C LYS A 229 -10.40 -41.70 23.11
N GLU A 230 -10.10 -41.81 21.82
CA GLU A 230 -10.58 -42.91 20.97
C GLU A 230 -9.95 -44.25 21.36
N LYS A 231 -8.65 -44.26 21.64
CA LYS A 231 -7.89 -45.45 22.06
C LYS A 231 -8.44 -46.08 23.35
N PHE A 232 -8.79 -45.25 24.33
CA PHE A 232 -9.32 -45.69 25.64
C PHE A 232 -10.86 -45.68 25.72
N ALA A 233 -11.56 -45.38 24.63
CA ALA A 233 -13.02 -45.52 24.55
C ALA A 233 -13.46 -46.95 24.17
N LYS A 234 -12.51 -47.80 23.80
CA LYS A 234 -12.68 -49.25 23.62
C LYS A 234 -12.40 -49.97 24.92
#